data_AF-A0A2V9E7W6-F1
#
_entry.id   AF-A0A2V9E7W6-F1
#
_cell.length_a   1.000
_cell.length_b   1.000
_cell.length_c   1.000
_cell.angle_alpha   90.00
_cell.angle_beta   90.00
_cell.angle_gamma   90.00
#
_symmetry.space_group_name_H-M   'P 1'
#
loop_
_entity.id
_entity.type
_entity.pdbx_description
1 polymer ?
#
loop_
_entity_poly.entity_id
_entity_poly.type
_entity_poly.pdbx_seq_one_letter_code
_entity_poly.pdbx_strand_id
1 'polypeptide(L)' 'MLLFRSEEHVARWCRIWKLRRGAVFPLQQGLRLAKAWYGDRLSPKWRPFSPQQAQATLNNVGLRSAFWRLSS' A
#
# COMPACT_ATOMS: atom_id res chain seq x y z
N MET A 1 -7.16 -5.17 -1.95
CA MET A 1 -5.94 -5.80 -1.42
C MET A 1 -6.23 -7.26 -1.14
N LEU A 2 -5.29 -8.17 -1.43
CA LEU A 2 -5.43 -9.60 -1.13
C LEU A 2 -4.55 -9.96 0.07
N LEU A 3 -5.01 -10.88 0.92
CA LEU A 3 -4.25 -11.41 2.05
C LEU A 3 -3.70 -12.79 1.71
N PHE A 4 -2.42 -13.00 2.01
CA PHE A 4 -1.74 -14.27 1.80
C PHE A 4 -1.00 -14.67 3.07
N ARG A 5 -0.95 -15.99 3.34
CA ARG A 5 -0.20 -16.57 4.46
C ARG A 5 1.31 -16.29 4.40
N SER A 6 1.88 -16.16 3.19
CA SER A 6 3.32 -16.00 2.96
C SER A 6 3.61 -15.56 1.52
N GLU A 7 4.85 -15.15 1.24
CA GLU A 7 5.26 -14.73 -0.11
C GLU A 7 5.33 -15.87 -1.13
N GLU A 8 5.62 -17.10 -0.69
CA GLU A 8 5.59 -18.28 -1.55
C GLU A 8 4.15 -18.56 -2.03
N HIS A 9 3.16 -18.28 -1.17
CA HIS A 9 1.77 -18.38 -1.57
C HIS A 9 1.40 -17.34 -2.63
N VAL A 10 1.94 -16.11 -2.53
CA VAL A 10 1.78 -15.09 -3.58
C VAL A 10 2.37 -15.58 -4.90
N ALA A 11 3.61 -16.09 -4.89
CA ALA A 11 4.28 -16.56 -6.09
C ALA A 11 3.50 -17.71 -6.76
N ARG A 12 3.02 -18.67 -5.98
CA ARG A 12 2.19 -19.78 -6.45
C ARG A 12 0.88 -19.28 -7.07
N TRP A 13 0.20 -18.36 -6.40
CA TRP A 13 -1.05 -17.77 -6.87
C TRP A 13 -0.84 -17.03 -8.19
N CYS A 14 0.18 -16.16 -8.29
CA CYS A 14 0.53 -15.48 -9.54
C CYS A 14 0.79 -16.45 -10.69
N ARG A 15 1.47 -17.59 -10.43
CA ARG A 15 1.74 -18.62 -11.44
C ARG A 15 0.44 -19.26 -11.95
N ILE A 16 -0.46 -19.65 -11.05
CA ILE A 16 -1.75 -20.30 -11.40
C ILE A 16 -2.59 -19.38 -12.29
N TRP A 17 -2.66 -18.10 -11.93
CA TRP A 17 -3.50 -17.12 -12.61
C TRP A 17 -2.79 -16.40 -13.77
N LYS A 18 -1.53 -16.76 -14.07
CA LYS A 18 -0.69 -16.12 -15.10
C LYS A 18 -0.60 -14.59 -14.95
N LEU A 19 -0.47 -14.12 -13.72
CA LEU A 19 -0.40 -12.70 -13.38
C LEU A 19 1.03 -12.29 -13.03
N ARG A 20 1.42 -11.07 -13.45
CA ARG A 20 2.68 -10.45 -13.01
C ARG A 20 2.58 -10.13 -11.51
N ARG A 21 3.62 -10.47 -10.75
CA ARG A 21 3.69 -10.18 -9.31
C ARG A 21 3.64 -8.66 -9.08
N GLY A 22 2.70 -8.21 -8.26
CA GLY A 22 2.61 -6.83 -7.78
C GLY A 22 3.49 -6.59 -6.54
N ALA A 23 3.32 -5.42 -5.91
CA ALA A 23 3.96 -5.17 -4.61
C ALA A 23 3.35 -6.06 -3.51
N VAL A 24 4.22 -6.54 -2.63
CA VAL A 24 3.86 -7.26 -1.41
C VAL A 24 4.44 -6.49 -0.23
N PHE A 25 3.72 -6.45 0.88
CA PHE A 25 4.19 -5.86 2.13
C PHE A 25 3.54 -6.56 3.34
N PRO A 26 4.16 -6.52 4.53
CA PRO A 26 3.61 -7.13 5.73
C PRO A 26 2.29 -6.51 6.19
N LEU A 27 1.40 -7.30 6.78
CA LEU A 27 0.10 -6.82 7.29
C LEU A 27 0.23 -5.60 8.21
N GLN A 28 1.24 -5.59 9.08
CA GLN A 28 1.52 -4.47 9.98
C GLN A 28 1.81 -3.16 9.24
N GLN A 29 2.46 -3.24 8.07
CA GLN A 29 2.70 -2.07 7.22
C GLN A 29 1.40 -1.56 6.59
N GLY A 30 0.48 -2.48 6.21
CA GLY A 30 -0.87 -2.13 5.78
C GLY A 30 -1.70 -1.44 6.86
N LEU A 31 -1.61 -1.92 8.10
CA LEU A 31 -2.28 -1.28 9.22
C LEU A 31 -1.73 0.13 9.49
N ARG A 32 -0.41 0.33 9.41
CA ARG A 32 0.20 1.67 9.50
C ARG A 32 -0.27 2.59 8.39
N LEU A 33 -0.33 2.09 7.15
CA LEU A 33 -0.88 2.84 6.03
C LEU A 33 -2.34 3.24 6.29
N ALA A 34 -3.18 2.30 6.73
CA ALA A 34 -4.57 2.57 7.01
C ALA A 34 -4.75 3.66 8.08
N LYS A 35 -4.00 3.56 9.19
CA LYS A 35 -4.03 4.59 10.24
C LYS A 35 -3.62 5.95 9.71
N ALA A 36 -2.53 6.03 8.94
CA ALA A 36 -2.05 7.30 8.37
C ALA A 36 -3.02 7.87 7.32
N TRP A 37 -3.69 7.01 6.54
CA TRP A 37 -4.57 7.45 5.46
C TRP A 37 -5.97 7.85 5.92
N TYR A 38 -6.47 7.15 6.95
CA TYR A 38 -7.86 7.26 7.39
C TYR A 38 -8.01 7.90 8.78
N GLY A 39 -6.92 8.14 9.52
CA GLY A 39 -6.95 8.63 10.90
C GLY A 39 -7.81 9.89 11.10
N ASP A 40 -7.70 10.87 10.21
CA ASP A 40 -8.44 12.12 10.27
C ASP A 40 -9.67 12.16 9.35
N ARG A 41 -10.08 11.03 8.76
CA ARG A 41 -11.10 11.03 7.69
C ARG A 41 -12.49 11.46 8.15
N LEU A 42 -12.77 11.32 9.45
CA LEU A 42 -14.03 11.79 10.06
C LEU A 42 -13.97 13.25 10.50
N SER A 43 -12.82 13.91 10.39
CA SER A 43 -12.69 15.33 10.71
C SER A 43 -13.48 16.19 9.73
N PRO A 44 -14.28 17.18 10.18
CA PRO A 44 -14.91 18.16 9.30
C PRO A 44 -13.90 18.97 8.47
N LYS A 45 -12.65 19.04 8.92
CA LYS A 45 -11.54 19.72 8.24
C LYS A 45 -10.79 18.79 7.26
N TRP A 46 -11.20 17.53 7.14
CA TRP A 46 -10.52 16.58 6.27
C TRP A 46 -10.48 17.09 4.83
N ARG A 47 -9.33 16.83 4.18
CA ARG A 47 -9.11 17.07 2.76
C ARG A 47 -8.41 15.85 2.17
N PRO A 48 -8.67 15.49 0.90
CA PRO A 48 -7.87 14.50 0.21
C PRO A 48 -6.40 14.90 0.19
N PHE A 49 -5.50 13.92 0.23
CA PHE A 49 -4.07 14.19 0.05
C PHE A 49 -3.78 14.72 -1.35
N SER A 50 -2.89 15.71 -1.43
CA SER A 50 -2.19 16.01 -2.69
C SER A 50 -1.30 14.82 -3.10
N PRO A 51 -0.89 14.70 -4.38
CA PRO A 51 0.04 13.65 -4.80
C PRO A 51 1.33 13.62 -3.99
N GLN A 52 1.87 14.79 -3.61
CA GLN A 52 3.06 14.92 -2.78
C GLN A 52 2.82 14.42 -1.35
N GLN A 53 1.68 14.78 -0.74
CA GLN A 53 1.30 14.29 0.60
C GLN A 53 1.08 12.78 0.59
N ALA A 54 0.40 12.26 -0.44
CA ALA A 54 0.18 10.82 -0.60
C ALA A 54 1.51 10.07 -0.75
N GLN A 55 2.44 10.58 -1.56
CA GLN A 55 3.78 9.99 -1.71
C GLN A 55 4.55 10.02 -0.39
N ALA A 56 4.50 11.13 0.35
CA ALA A 56 5.13 11.25 1.66
C ALA A 56 4.55 10.22 2.66
N THR A 57 3.23 10.05 2.69
CA THR A 57 2.56 9.04 3.51
C THR A 57 3.03 7.62 3.16
N LEU A 58 3.10 7.27 1.87
CA LEU A 58 3.63 5.98 1.42
C LEU A 58 5.09 5.77 1.86
N ASN A 59 5.94 6.78 1.68
CA ASN A 59 7.35 6.73 2.05
C ASN A 59 7.55 6.57 3.56
N ASN A 60 6.72 7.24 4.37
CA ASN A 60 6.76 7.19 5.83
C ASN A 60 6.37 5.82 6.36
N VAL A 61 5.44 5.12 5.71
CA VAL A 61 5.09 3.74 6.08
C VAL A 61 6.05 2.71 5.48
N GLY A 62 7.03 3.12 4.67
CA GLY A 62 8.07 2.26 4.08
C GLY A 62 7.73 1.69 2.69
N LEU A 63 6.66 2.17 2.06
CA LEU A 63 6.25 1.75 0.71
C LEU A 63 6.98 2.61 -0.34
N ARG A 64 8.25 2.27 -0.60
CA ARG A 64 9.19 3.09 -1.38
C ARG A 64 9.61 2.50 -2.74
N SER A 65 9.17 1.29 -3.08
CA SER A 65 9.53 0.67 -4.36
C SER A 65 8.91 1.44 -5.54
N ALA A 66 9.41 1.20 -6.75
CA ALA A 66 8.91 1.87 -7.96
C ALA A 66 7.39 1.69 -8.17
N PHE A 67 6.81 0.59 -7.67
CA PHE A 67 5.37 0.35 -7.68
C PHE A 67 4.56 1.44 -6.94
N TRP A 68 5.15 2.06 -5.92
CA TRP A 68 4.50 3.03 -5.03
C TRP A 68 4.82 4.49 -5.38
N ARG A 69 5.44 4.75 -6.54
CA ARG A 69 5.65 6.12 -7.02
C ARG A 69 4.37 6.64 -7.67
N LEU A 70 3.84 7.74 -7.13
CA LEU A 70 2.63 8.41 -7.59
C LEU A 70 2.92 9.51 -8.62
N SER A 71 4.19 9.82 -8.85
CA SER A 71 4.66 10.71 -9.91
C SER A 71 5.65 9.94 -10.78
N SER A 72 5.46 10.07 -12.09
CA SER A 72 6.32 9.57 -13.15
C SER A 72 7.49 10.52 -13.37
#